data_AF-A0AAW7AFU0-F1
#
_entry.id   AF-A0AAW7AFU0-F1
#
_cell.length_a   1.000
_cell.length_b   1.000
_cell.length_c   1.000
_cell.angle_alpha   90.00
_cell.angle_beta   90.00
_cell.angle_gamma   90.00
#
_symmetry.space_group_name_H-M   'P 1'
#
loop_
_entity.id
_entity.type
_entity.pdbx_description
1 polymer ?
#
loop_
_entity_poly.entity_id
_entity_poly.type
_entity_poly.pdbx_seq_one_letter_code
_entity_poly.pdbx_strand_id
1 'polypeptide(L)'
;MIITIEEGRNALRIDGDYNDDIILPLIESIPDYLYLTTGKDWDDGEHSNPLAQTTAKFILQLWFDPQTQDSERLKRTIDGLLVSLTALGRSYDG
;
A
#
# COMPACT_ATOMS: atom_id res chain seq x y z
N MET A 1 -8.92 -7.31 -2.13
CA MET A 1 -8.33 -6.06 -1.62
C MET A 1 -7.13 -6.41 -0.76
N ILE A 2 -5.98 -5.82 -1.07
CA ILE A 2 -4.73 -6.03 -0.34
C ILE A 2 -4.85 -5.63 1.13
N ILE A 3 -5.59 -4.55 1.41
CA ILE A 3 -5.95 -4.11 2.77
C ILE A 3 -7.43 -3.72 2.79
N THR A 4 -8.08 -3.91 3.94
CA THR A 4 -9.47 -3.47 4.15
C THR A 4 -9.54 -1.98 4.50
N ILE A 5 -10.74 -1.38 4.40
CA ILE A 5 -10.95 0.01 4.80
C ILE A 5 -10.67 0.24 6.29
N GLU A 6 -11.00 -0.73 7.15
CA GLU A 6 -10.70 -0.68 8.57
C GLU A 6 -9.18 -0.66 8.83
N GLU A 7 -8.43 -1.51 8.13
CA GLU A 7 -6.96 -1.49 8.19
C GLU A 7 -6.37 -0.19 7.65
N GLY A 8 -6.96 0.38 6.60
CA GLY A 8 -6.56 1.67 6.06
C GLY A 8 -6.73 2.80 7.07
N ARG A 9 -7.89 2.88 7.72
CA ARG A 9 -8.15 3.84 8.81
C ARG A 9 -7.17 3.68 9.96
N ASN A 10 -6.93 2.44 10.39
CA ASN A 10 -5.96 2.14 11.44
C ASN A 10 -4.54 2.58 11.05
N ALA A 11 -4.15 2.38 9.78
CA ALA A 11 -2.85 2.84 9.28
C ALA A 11 -2.74 4.38 9.25
N LEU A 12 -3.84 5.08 8.94
CA LEU A 12 -3.91 6.54 8.94
C LEU A 12 -4.13 7.15 10.33
N ARG A 13 -4.40 6.32 11.36
CA ARG A 13 -4.78 6.75 12.72
C ARG A 13 -6.01 7.65 12.73
N ILE A 14 -6.99 7.31 11.89
CA ILE A 14 -8.27 8.01 11.78
C ILE A 14 -9.32 7.20 12.53
N ASP A 15 -10.01 7.87 13.45
CA ASP A 15 -11.20 7.32 14.11
C ASP A 15 -12.47 7.72 13.32
N GLY A 16 -13.38 6.77 13.14
CA GLY A 16 -14.66 6.98 12.43
C GLY A 16 -14.58 6.76 10.92
N ASP A 17 -15.69 6.98 10.22
CA ASP A 17 -15.90 6.68 8.80
C ASP A 17 -16.02 7.92 7.90
N TYR A 18 -15.84 9.11 8.45
CA TYR A 18 -16.02 10.38 7.73
C TYR A 18 -15.11 10.57 6.51
N ASN A 19 -13.95 9.91 6.49
CA ASN A 19 -12.98 9.99 5.39
C ASN A 19 -13.02 8.74 4.50
N ASP A 20 -13.97 7.82 4.71
CA ASP A 20 -14.01 6.55 3.98
C ASP A 20 -14.23 6.78 2.47
N ASP A 21 -14.91 7.85 2.09
CA ASP A 21 -15.10 8.30 0.71
C ASP A 21 -13.80 8.74 0.01
N ILE A 22 -12.81 9.20 0.78
CA ILE A 22 -11.47 9.55 0.31
C ILE A 22 -10.53 8.35 0.40
N ILE A 23 -10.59 7.59 1.48
CA ILE A 23 -9.69 6.46 1.76
C ILE A 23 -9.96 5.29 0.81
N LEU A 24 -11.22 4.97 0.54
CA LEU A 24 -11.59 3.81 -0.28
C LEU A 24 -11.03 3.88 -1.71
N PRO A 25 -11.18 4.99 -2.47
CA PRO A 25 -10.58 5.11 -3.80
C PRO A 25 -9.05 4.99 -3.80
N LEU A 26 -8.39 5.47 -2.74
CA LEU A 26 -6.94 5.33 -2.59
C LEU A 26 -6.56 3.85 -2.41
N ILE A 27 -7.26 3.13 -1.54
CA ILE A 27 -7.02 1.69 -1.33
C ILE A 27 -7.26 0.90 -2.61
N GLU A 28 -8.35 1.19 -3.33
CA GLU A 28 -8.69 0.52 -4.60
C GLU A 28 -7.65 0.76 -5.69
N SER A 29 -6.90 1.87 -5.63
CA SER A 29 -5.85 2.21 -6.60
C SER A 29 -4.49 1.57 -6.29
N ILE A 30 -4.26 1.06 -5.07
CA ILE A 30 -2.98 0.49 -4.66
C ILE A 30 -2.61 -0.81 -5.42
N PRO A 31 -3.52 -1.78 -5.62
CA PRO A 31 -3.22 -3.00 -6.37
C PRO A 31 -2.62 -2.72 -7.75
N ASP A 32 -3.25 -1.83 -8.52
CA ASP A 32 -2.77 -1.43 -9.85
C ASP A 32 -1.38 -0.79 -9.77
N TYR A 33 -1.15 0.08 -8.79
CA TYR A 33 0.17 0.69 -8.59
C TYR A 33 1.25 -0.34 -8.26
N LEU A 34 0.95 -1.31 -7.38
CA LEU A 34 1.89 -2.38 -7.06
C LEU A 34 2.16 -3.29 -8.27
N TYR A 35 1.13 -3.61 -9.05
CA TYR A 35 1.29 -4.36 -10.30
C TYR A 35 2.21 -3.63 -11.28
N LEU A 36 1.95 -2.35 -11.55
CA LEU A 36 2.74 -1.55 -12.49
C LEU A 36 4.19 -1.35 -12.05
N THR A 37 4.45 -1.28 -10.75
CA THR A 37 5.80 -1.02 -10.22
C THR A 37 6.62 -2.28 -10.01
N THR A 38 5.98 -3.40 -9.66
CA THR A 38 6.68 -4.65 -9.32
C THR A 38 6.58 -5.73 -10.40
N GLY A 39 5.61 -5.61 -11.32
CA GLY A 39 5.33 -6.56 -12.38
C GLY A 39 4.52 -7.79 -11.96
N LYS A 40 4.03 -7.84 -10.71
CA LYS A 40 3.28 -8.97 -10.16
C LYS A 40 1.97 -8.48 -9.52
N ASP A 41 0.91 -9.27 -9.68
CA ASP A 41 -0.33 -9.07 -8.95
C ASP A 41 -0.18 -9.54 -7.50
N TRP A 42 -0.50 -8.65 -6.56
CA TRP A 42 -0.39 -8.89 -5.13
C TRP A 42 -1.76 -8.86 -4.44
N ASP A 43 -2.86 -8.66 -5.16
CA ASP A 43 -4.21 -8.65 -4.60
C ASP A 43 -4.81 -10.05 -4.53
N ASP A 44 -4.34 -10.82 -3.55
CA ASP A 44 -4.91 -12.13 -3.20
C ASP A 44 -5.91 -12.03 -2.03
N GLY A 45 -6.49 -10.84 -1.79
CA GLY A 45 -7.41 -10.59 -0.67
C GLY A 45 -6.76 -10.85 0.69
N GLU A 46 -7.41 -11.63 1.56
CA GLU A 46 -6.89 -11.98 2.90
C GLU A 46 -5.58 -12.79 2.86
N HIS A 47 -5.24 -13.37 1.70
CA HIS A 47 -4.00 -14.14 1.50
C HIS A 47 -2.87 -13.31 0.87
N SER A 48 -3.09 -12.01 0.67
CA SER A 48 -2.09 -11.09 0.13
C SER A 48 -0.79 -11.16 0.93
N ASN A 49 0.34 -11.08 0.24
CA ASN A 49 1.64 -11.16 0.88
C ASN A 49 1.79 -10.08 1.98
N PRO A 50 2.27 -10.42 3.21
CA PRO A 50 2.41 -9.46 4.30
C PRO A 50 3.25 -8.22 3.96
N LEU A 51 4.25 -8.37 3.08
CA LEU A 51 5.06 -7.26 2.60
C LEU A 51 4.26 -6.34 1.67
N ALA A 52 3.40 -6.90 0.82
CA ALA A 52 2.50 -6.13 -0.05
C ALA A 52 1.47 -5.35 0.80
N GLN A 53 0.90 -5.99 1.82
CA GLN A 53 -0.01 -5.33 2.78
C GLN A 53 0.67 -4.18 3.51
N THR A 54 1.91 -4.38 3.97
CA THR A 54 2.69 -3.33 4.65
C THR A 54 3.01 -2.18 3.69
N THR A 55 3.39 -2.49 2.46
CA THR A 55 3.68 -1.50 1.42
C THR A 55 2.45 -0.69 1.08
N ALA A 56 1.29 -1.35 0.95
CA ALA A 56 -0.01 -0.69 0.76
C ALA A 56 -0.32 0.31 1.87
N LYS A 57 -0.11 -0.05 3.14
CA LYS A 57 -0.33 0.86 4.29
C LYS A 57 0.56 2.11 4.22
N PHE A 58 1.82 1.97 3.84
CA PHE A 58 2.73 3.12 3.66
C PHE A 58 2.37 3.99 2.45
N ILE A 59 1.99 3.37 1.33
CA ILE A 59 1.51 4.10 0.14
C ILE A 59 0.26 4.91 0.50
N LEU A 60 -0.70 4.31 1.21
CA LEU A 60 -1.92 4.97 1.66
C LEU A 60 -1.60 6.20 2.53
N GLN A 61 -0.68 6.06 3.49
CA GLN A 61 -0.22 7.19 4.32
C GLN A 61 0.36 8.33 3.48
N LEU A 62 1.18 8.00 2.48
CA LEU A 62 1.80 9.00 1.60
C LEU A 62 0.76 9.70 0.70
N TRP A 63 -0.20 8.96 0.16
CA TRP A 63 -1.22 9.51 -0.74
C TRP A 63 -2.28 10.32 0.00
N PHE A 64 -2.63 9.93 1.23
CA PHE A 64 -3.62 10.63 2.04
C PHE A 64 -3.11 11.98 2.57
N ASP A 65 -1.85 12.05 3.03
CA ASP A 65 -1.24 13.30 3.50
C ASP A 65 0.21 13.46 3.00
N PRO A 66 0.41 13.97 1.77
CA PRO A 66 1.73 14.12 1.16
C PRO A 66 2.53 15.32 1.68
N GLN A 67 1.98 16.15 2.59
CA GLN A 67 2.61 17.39 3.04
C GLN A 67 3.36 17.26 4.37
N THR A 68 3.34 16.08 5.00
CA THR A 68 4.06 15.87 6.26
C THR A 68 5.57 15.94 6.07
N GLN A 69 6.29 16.43 7.08
CA GLN A 69 7.77 16.48 7.09
C GLN A 69 8.41 15.10 6.87
N ASP A 70 7.68 14.03 7.19
CA ASP A 70 8.12 12.64 7.04
C ASP A 70 7.85 12.05 5.64
N SER A 71 7.17 12.76 4.74
CA SER A 71 6.81 12.26 3.39
C SER A 71 8.03 11.82 2.57
N GLU A 72 9.15 12.53 2.67
CA GLU A 72 10.41 12.16 2.00
C GLU A 72 11.03 10.88 2.57
N ARG A 73 10.90 10.65 3.88
CA ARG A 73 11.36 9.41 4.52
C ARG A 73 10.45 8.25 4.12
N LEU A 74 9.15 8.48 4.16
CA LEU A 74 8.13 7.53 3.78
C LEU A 74 8.30 7.08 2.32
N LYS A 75 8.56 8.02 1.41
CA LYS A 75 8.87 7.73 0.00
C LYS A 75 10.08 6.81 -0.15
N ARG A 76 11.19 7.09 0.54
CA ARG A 76 12.38 6.22 0.52
C ARG A 76 12.09 4.83 1.06
N THR A 77 11.27 4.73 2.11
CA THR A 77 10.83 3.42 2.64
C THR A 77 10.00 2.67 1.60
N ILE A 78 9.06 3.33 0.94
CA ILE A 78 8.24 2.74 -0.12
C ILE A 78 9.13 2.25 -1.26
N ASP A 79 10.09 3.04 -1.74
CA ASP A 79 11.02 2.65 -2.81
C ASP A 79 11.78 1.36 -2.45
N GLY A 80 12.28 1.25 -1.22
CA GLY A 80 12.97 0.04 -0.74
C GLY A 80 12.05 -1.19 -0.64
N LEU A 81 10.79 -0.99 -0.25
CA LEU A 81 9.78 -2.05 -0.21
C LEU A 81 9.40 -2.53 -1.62
N LEU A 82 9.25 -1.61 -2.58
CA LEU A 82 8.96 -1.92 -3.98
C LEU A 82 10.09 -2.74 -4.63
N VAL A 83 11.35 -2.40 -4.34
CA VAL A 83 12.51 -3.20 -4.79
C VAL A 83 12.43 -4.63 -4.23
N SER A 84 12.10 -4.76 -2.94
CA SER A 84 12.00 -6.04 -2.27
C SER A 84 10.83 -6.89 -2.81
N LEU A 85 9.67 -6.28 -3.04
CA LEU A 85 8.52 -6.91 -3.69
C LEU A 85 8.85 -7.34 -5.12
N THR A 86 9.53 -6.51 -5.89
CA THR A 86 9.96 -6.86 -7.26
C THR A 86 10.87 -8.10 -7.26
N ALA A 87 11.83 -8.17 -6.33
CA ALA A 87 12.70 -9.33 -6.19
C ALA A 87 11.91 -10.58 -5.78
N LEU A 88 10.97 -10.45 -4.85
CA LEU A 88 10.10 -11.54 -4.41
C LEU A 88 9.19 -12.03 -5.54
N GLY A 89 8.59 -11.12 -6.31
CA GLY A 89 7.71 -11.47 -7.42
C GLY A 89 8.44 -12.33 -8.46
N ARG A 90 9.66 -11.92 -8.83
CA ARG A 90 10.52 -12.72 -9.74
C ARG A 90 10.87 -14.11 -9.20
N SER A 91 10.98 -14.27 -7.88
CA SER A 91 11.27 -15.57 -7.27
C SER A 91 10.08 -16.54 -7.31
N TYR A 92 8.86 -16.03 -7.43
CA TYR A 92 7.65 -16.85 -7.57
C TYR A 92 7.38 -17.29 -9.01
N ASP A 93 7.91 -16.55 -9.97
CA ASP A 93 7.74 -16.84 -11.41
C ASP A 93 8.90 -17.68 -11.99
N GLY A 94 9.91 -17.98 -11.17
CA GLY A 94 11.15 -18.70 -11.53
C GLY A 94 11.24 -20.14 -11.05
#